data_AF-A0AAW4CBS3-F1
#
_entry.id   AF-A0AAW4CBS3-F1
#
_cell.length_a   1.000
_cell.length_b   1.000
_cell.length_c   1.000
_cell.angle_alpha   90.00
_cell.angle_beta   90.00
_cell.angle_gamma   90.00
#
_symmetry.space_group_name_H-M   'P 1'
#
loop_
_entity.id
_entity.type
_entity.pdbx_description
1 polymer ?
#
loop_
_entity_poly.entity_id
_entity_poly.type
_entity_poly.pdbx_seq_one_letter_code
_entity_poly.pdbx_strand_id
1 'polypeptide(L)' 'MTEQSVQVSEKQLLDLLNLQLRSHPEYIEGMSFDSINILPNNQYDIRANFNFGEKTTAVNYNTKGHVYNEVFGNFLK' A
#
# COMPACT_ATOMS: atom_id res chain seq x y z
N MET A 1 -6.18 -33.87 7.71
CA MET A 1 -6.78 -32.70 7.04
C MET A 1 -5.63 -31.82 6.63
N THR A 2 -5.36 -31.72 5.33
CA THR A 2 -4.31 -30.83 4.80
C THR A 2 -4.83 -29.40 4.89
N GLU A 3 -4.21 -28.59 5.73
CA GLU A 3 -4.42 -27.14 5.72
C GLU A 3 -4.01 -26.64 4.33
N GLN A 4 -4.99 -26.30 3.49
CA GLN A 4 -4.74 -25.50 2.30
C GLN A 4 -4.32 -24.12 2.80
N SER A 5 -3.01 -23.89 2.94
CA SER A 5 -2.46 -22.57 3.12
C SER A 5 -2.93 -21.72 1.94
N VAL A 6 -3.84 -20.79 2.18
CA VAL A 6 -4.25 -19.83 1.15
C VAL A 6 -3.02 -18.98 0.84
N GLN A 7 -2.32 -19.32 -0.24
CA GLN A 7 -1.24 -18.49 -0.77
C GLN A 7 -1.89 -17.26 -1.39
N VAL A 8 -1.91 -16.17 -0.63
CA VAL A 8 -2.36 -14.87 -1.13
C VAL A 8 -1.33 -14.38 -2.14
N SER A 9 -1.76 -14.14 -3.37
CA SER A 9 -0.90 -13.59 -4.42
C SER A 9 -0.53 -12.13 -4.14
N GLU A 10 0.59 -11.66 -4.69
CA GLU A 10 0.99 -10.24 -4.61
C GLU A 10 -0.12 -9.30 -5.08
N LYS A 11 -0.85 -9.68 -6.13
CA LYS A 11 -2.02 -8.93 -6.61
C LYS A 11 -3.10 -8.81 -5.54
N GLN A 12 -3.44 -9.90 -4.85
CA GLN A 12 -4.46 -9.88 -3.80
C GLN A 12 -4.00 -9.04 -2.60
N LEU A 13 -2.72 -9.10 -2.22
CA LEU A 13 -2.15 -8.23 -1.19
C LEU A 13 -2.24 -6.76 -1.62
N LEU A 14 -1.91 -6.44 -2.87
CA LEU A 14 -1.98 -5.09 -3.41
C LEU A 14 -3.42 -4.55 -3.44
N ASP A 15 -4.38 -5.39 -3.82
CA ASP A 15 -5.80 -5.04 -3.85
C ASP A 15 -6.32 -4.73 -2.43
N LEU A 16 -5.95 -5.56 -1.44
CA LEU A 16 -6.33 -5.35 -0.04
C LEU A 16 -5.66 -4.11 0.55
N LEU A 17 -4.38 -3.89 0.26
CA LEU A 17 -3.64 -2.72 0.72
C LEU A 17 -4.23 -1.42 0.16
N ASN A 18 -4.61 -1.42 -1.12
CA ASN A 18 -5.31 -0.28 -1.74
C ASN A 18 -6.74 -0.11 -1.20
N LEU A 19 -7.44 -1.18 -0.83
CA LEU A 19 -8.73 -1.08 -0.15
C LEU A 19 -8.59 -0.37 1.21
N GLN A 20 -7.57 -0.71 1.99
CA GLN A 20 -7.28 -0.07 3.27
C GLN A 20 -6.81 1.38 3.09
N LEU A 21 -6.05 1.66 2.03
CA LEU A 21 -5.66 3.04 1.71
C LEU A 21 -6.88 3.93 1.46
N ARG A 22 -7.88 3.42 0.73
CA ARG A 22 -9.12 4.15 0.42
C ARG A 22 -10.02 4.37 1.62
N SER A 23 -9.88 3.58 2.69
CA SER A 23 -10.62 3.80 3.94
C SER A 23 -9.93 4.77 4.90
N HIS A 24 -8.71 5.21 4.59
CA HIS A 24 -7.97 6.14 5.43
C HIS A 24 -8.62 7.55 5.40
N PRO A 25 -8.80 8.23 6.55
CA PRO A 25 -9.50 9.53 6.60
C PRO A 25 -8.81 10.64 5.80
N GLU A 26 -7.50 10.52 5.62
CA GLU A 26 -6.70 11.46 4.82
C GLU A 26 -6.52 11.08 3.35
N TYR A 27 -7.25 10.07 2.87
CA TYR A 27 -7.23 9.64 1.47
C TYR A 27 -7.60 10.78 0.52
N ILE A 28 -6.88 10.86 -0.58
CA ILE A 28 -7.14 11.75 -1.71
C ILE A 28 -7.26 10.89 -2.97
N GLU A 29 -8.19 11.24 -3.84
CA GLU A 29 -8.36 10.56 -5.12
C GLU A 29 -7.04 10.55 -5.92
N GLY A 30 -6.68 9.35 -6.41
CA GLY A 30 -5.42 9.10 -7.11
C GLY A 30 -4.29 8.54 -6.23
N MET A 31 -4.44 8.54 -4.89
CA MET A 31 -3.52 7.80 -4.03
C MET A 31 -3.66 6.29 -4.29
N SER A 32 -2.52 5.61 -4.53
CA SER A 32 -2.45 4.16 -4.74
C SER A 32 -1.11 3.58 -4.28
N PHE A 33 -1.12 2.30 -3.92
CA PHE A 33 0.06 1.45 -3.98
C PHE A 33 0.11 0.81 -5.37
N ASP A 34 1.25 0.94 -6.05
CA ASP A 34 1.41 0.50 -7.45
C ASP A 34 1.96 -0.92 -7.54
N SER A 35 2.74 -1.34 -6.55
CA SER A 35 3.29 -2.70 -6.48
C SER A 35 3.65 -3.10 -5.05
N ILE A 36 3.57 -4.40 -4.79
CA ILE A 36 4.12 -5.05 -3.60
C ILE A 36 4.89 -6.29 -4.05
N ASN A 37 6.16 -6.38 -3.64
CA ASN A 37 7.01 -7.55 -3.87
C ASN A 37 7.34 -8.19 -2.54
N ILE A 38 7.27 -9.52 -2.46
CA ILE A 38 7.70 -10.26 -1.28
C ILE A 38 9.17 -10.65 -1.47
N LEU A 39 10.05 -10.10 -0.64
CA LEU A 39 11.48 -10.35 -0.70
C LEU A 39 11.83 -11.70 -0.01
N PRO A 40 12.96 -12.36 -0.38
CA PRO A 40 13.34 -13.67 0.18
C PRO A 40 13.52 -13.73 1.70
N ASN A 41 13.66 -12.58 2.35
CA ASN A 41 13.77 -12.43 3.80
C ASN A 41 12.41 -12.15 4.49
N ASN A 42 11.29 -12.42 3.81
CA ASN A 42 9.93 -12.10 4.24
C ASN A 42 9.69 -10.61 4.50
N GLN A 43 10.51 -9.72 3.93
CA GLN A 43 10.20 -8.29 3.88
C GLN A 43 9.36 -7.98 2.66
N TYR A 44 8.72 -6.81 2.68
CA TYR A 44 7.95 -6.31 1.55
C TYR A 44 8.65 -5.09 0.96
N ASP A 45 8.80 -5.06 -0.36
CA ASP A 45 9.16 -3.86 -1.12
C ASP A 45 7.89 -3.29 -1.76
N ILE A 46 7.56 -2.03 -1.44
CA ILE A 46 6.29 -1.40 -1.81
C ILE A 46 6.55 -0.08 -2.51
N ARG A 47 5.78 0.15 -3.58
CA ARG A 47 5.79 1.41 -4.32
C ARG A 47 4.44 2.09 -4.20
N ALA A 48 4.48 3.39 -3.94
CA ALA A 48 3.32 4.24 -3.81
C ALA A 48 3.32 5.32 -4.88
N ASN A 49 2.15 5.59 -5.45
CA ASN A 49 1.94 6.70 -6.36
C ASN A 49 1.83 8.00 -5.57
N PHE A 50 2.73 8.95 -5.82
CA PHE A 50 2.66 10.32 -5.31
C PHE A 50 2.23 11.34 -6.37
N ASN A 51 1.93 10.89 -7.59
CA ASN A 51 1.43 11.73 -8.67
C ASN A 51 -0.10 11.71 -8.65
N PHE A 52 -0.69 12.54 -7.80
CA PHE A 52 -2.14 12.67 -7.63
C PHE A 52 -2.52 14.11 -7.28
N GLY A 53 -3.76 14.47 -7.58
CA GLY A 53 -4.26 15.85 -7.43
C GLY A 53 -3.48 16.86 -8.26
N GLU A 54 -3.49 18.13 -7.83
CA GLU A 54 -2.85 19.25 -8.54
C GLU A 54 -1.44 19.59 -8.03
N LYS A 55 -0.91 18.80 -7.09
CA LYS A 55 0.38 19.06 -6.43
C LYS A 55 1.50 18.24 -7.06
N THR A 56 2.74 18.69 -6.89
CA THR A 56 3.91 17.93 -7.34
C THR A 56 4.16 16.70 -6.47
N THR A 57 4.82 15.69 -7.05
CA THR A 57 5.23 14.46 -6.36
C THR A 57 5.97 14.73 -5.04
N ALA A 58 6.87 15.72 -5.02
CA ALA A 58 7.63 16.06 -3.82
C ALA A 58 6.75 16.64 -2.70
N VAL A 59 5.77 17.49 -3.05
CA VAL A 59 4.82 18.04 -2.07
C VAL A 59 3.91 16.95 -1.54
N ASN A 60 3.40 16.08 -2.42
CA ASN A 60 2.58 14.94 -2.01
C ASN A 60 3.35 13.97 -1.11
N TYR A 61 4.60 13.66 -1.45
CA TYR A 61 5.47 12.85 -0.60
C TYR A 61 5.61 13.43 0.81
N ASN A 62 5.96 14.72 0.90
CA ASN A 62 6.17 15.38 2.19
C ASN A 62 4.89 15.56 3.03
N THR A 63 3.72 15.60 2.39
CA THR A 63 2.44 15.86 3.09
C THR A 63 1.55 14.64 3.27
N LYS A 64 1.80 13.54 2.53
CA LYS A 64 0.98 12.32 2.54
C LYS A 64 1.80 11.03 2.67
N GLY A 65 3.13 11.10 2.71
CA GLY A 65 3.98 9.93 2.93
C GLY A 65 3.65 9.18 4.22
N HIS A 66 3.22 9.89 5.28
CA HIS A 66 2.81 9.26 6.54
C HIS A 66 1.56 8.38 6.38
N VAL A 67 0.62 8.73 5.50
CA VAL A 67 -0.58 7.93 5.25
C VAL A 67 -0.21 6.55 4.70
N TYR A 68 0.72 6.49 3.74
CA TYR A 68 1.20 5.21 3.19
C TYR A 68 1.90 4.38 4.27
N ASN A 69 2.72 5.01 5.13
CA ASN A 69 3.40 4.33 6.22
C ASN A 69 2.43 3.80 7.28
N GLU A 70 1.38 4.55 7.61
CA GLU A 70 0.35 4.14 8.56
C GLU A 70 -0.49 2.98 8.02
N VAL A 71 -0.97 3.11 6.78
CA VAL A 71 -1.75 2.06 6.12
C VAL A 71 -0.93 0.78 6.03
N PHE A 72 0.32 0.86 5.57
CA PHE A 72 1.17 -0.31 5.45
C PHE A 72 1.56 -0.89 6.82
N GLY A 73 1.88 -0.04 7.80
CA GLY A 73 2.20 -0.48 9.16
C GLY A 73 1.03 -1.14 9.87
N ASN A 74 -0.21 -0.78 9.55
CA ASN A 74 -1.41 -1.45 10.04
C ASN A 74 -1.75 -2.73 9.26
N PHE A 75 -1.41 -2.80 7.97
CA PHE A 75 -1.61 -3.99 7.15
C PHE A 75 -0.77 -5.19 7.60
N LEU A 76 0.39 -4.94 8.21
CA LEU A 76 1.30 -5.99 8.71
C LEU A 76 0.95 -6.53 10.11
N LYS A 77 -0.05 -5.97 10.80
CA LYS A 77 -0.45 -6.36 12.15
C LYS A 77 -1.63 -7.33 12.12
#